data_AF-A0A6V7JSK1-F1
#
_entry.id   AF-A0A6V7JSK1-F1
#
_cell.length_a   1.000
_cell.length_b   1.000
_cell.length_c   1.000
_cell.angle_alpha   90.00
_cell.angle_beta   90.00
_cell.angle_gamma   90.00
#
_symmetry.space_group_name_H-M   'P 1'
#
loop_
_entity.id
_entity.type
_entity.pdbx_description
1 polymer ?
#
loop_
_entity_poly.entity_id
_entity_poly.type
_entity_poly.pdbx_seq_one_letter_code
_entity_poly.pdbx_strand_id
1 'polypeptide(L)'
;TTYPIVPTVGTAQAQIFNPRDCTLPMIINNKSIIIEPFGSWYEKDIKVNGNLTLPYIADFSQCQGSKNVRGDIEVIEHQATAYILEEFAYYAYEDSVNKTMSGNPAIRVLSYSPNEEDIAIKIELTGTNYVFETNGTSLTEVAEFVPGWYEVRINGKIAGEIAMKLGGVYTLQALVDAKETKIGLTIVTPPNSISILWILPQYILLTMAEVLYAVTGVEFAFTQAPNSMKSLMQAGWLLTMGFGNFMIVIITHAQLVHRK
;
A
#
# COMPACT_ATOMS: atom_id res chain seq x y z
N THR A 1 -1.54 -11.51 -5.36
CA THR A 1 -1.24 -10.08 -5.14
C THR A 1 -1.86 -9.67 -3.83
N THR A 2 -1.13 -8.97 -2.97
CA THR A 2 -1.71 -8.41 -1.73
C THR A 2 -2.26 -7.03 -2.09
N TYR A 3 -3.50 -6.98 -2.58
CA TYR A 3 -4.13 -5.70 -2.90
C TYR A 3 -4.50 -4.94 -1.61
N PRO A 4 -4.34 -3.61 -1.58
CA PRO A 4 -4.86 -2.81 -0.48
C PRO A 4 -6.39 -2.92 -0.46
N ILE A 5 -6.96 -3.05 0.73
CA ILE A 5 -8.41 -2.93 0.92
C ILE A 5 -8.67 -1.43 1.01
N VAL A 6 -9.48 -0.91 0.09
CA VAL A 6 -9.85 0.52 0.03
C VAL A 6 -11.25 0.66 0.64
N PRO A 7 -11.52 1.68 1.47
CA PRO A 7 -12.82 1.88 2.07
C PRO A 7 -13.89 2.11 0.98
N THR A 8 -15.01 1.41 1.10
CA THR A 8 -16.18 1.51 0.22
C THR A 8 -17.34 2.16 0.97
N VAL A 9 -18.44 2.43 0.29
CA VAL A 9 -19.69 2.87 0.95
C VAL A 9 -20.05 1.86 2.05
N GLY A 10 -20.31 2.36 3.26
CA GLY A 10 -20.60 1.62 4.49
C GLY A 10 -19.36 1.23 5.33
N THR A 11 -18.15 1.55 4.88
CA THR A 11 -16.90 1.25 5.59
C THR A 11 -15.94 2.42 5.66
N ALA A 12 -15.13 2.42 6.71
CA ALA A 12 -14.08 3.41 6.94
C ALA A 12 -12.84 2.74 7.54
N GLN A 13 -11.70 3.43 7.43
CA GLN A 13 -10.42 2.97 7.95
C GLN A 13 -9.82 3.99 8.91
N ALA A 14 -9.26 3.51 10.01
CA ALA A 14 -8.58 4.35 10.98
C ALA A 14 -7.20 3.78 11.29
N GLN A 15 -6.17 4.60 11.13
CA GLN A 15 -4.81 4.30 11.53
C GLN A 15 -4.35 5.29 12.59
N ILE A 16 -3.88 4.80 13.74
CA ILE A 16 -3.35 5.63 14.81
C ILE A 16 -1.84 5.41 14.87
N PHE A 17 -1.07 6.46 14.66
CA PHE A 17 0.39 6.43 14.71
C PHE A 17 0.89 6.76 16.11
N ASN A 18 1.94 6.05 16.54
CA ASN A 18 2.71 6.43 17.73
C ASN A 18 4.09 6.92 17.28
N PRO A 19 4.26 8.22 17.02
CA PRO A 19 5.53 8.78 16.56
C PRO A 19 6.56 8.95 17.69
N ARG A 20 6.24 8.56 18.92
CA ARG A 20 7.10 8.73 20.10
C ARG A 20 8.00 7.52 20.28
N ASP A 21 9.13 7.74 20.96
CA ASP A 21 10.05 6.66 21.37
C ASP A 21 9.65 6.02 22.72
N CYS A 22 8.36 5.72 22.87
CA CYS A 22 7.78 5.12 24.08
C CYS A 22 6.55 4.31 23.68
N THR A 23 6.23 3.27 24.45
CA THR A 23 5.02 2.48 24.26
C THR A 23 3.79 3.30 24.66
N LEU A 24 2.72 3.19 23.87
CA LEU A 24 1.44 3.87 24.10
C LEU A 24 0.32 2.81 24.30
N PRO A 25 0.03 2.43 25.55
CA PRO A 25 -1.15 1.65 25.87
C PRO A 25 -2.41 2.49 25.67
N MET A 26 -3.40 1.93 24.98
CA MET A 26 -4.69 2.59 24.82
C MET A 26 -5.84 1.61 24.73
N ILE A 27 -7.04 2.09 25.08
CA ILE A 27 -8.30 1.38 24.93
C ILE A 27 -9.08 2.12 23.87
N ILE A 28 -9.44 1.46 22.77
CA ILE A 28 -10.27 2.02 21.71
C ILE A 28 -11.41 1.08 21.41
N ASN A 29 -12.64 1.59 21.38
CA ASN A 29 -13.84 0.78 21.16
C ASN A 29 -13.90 -0.47 22.08
N ASN A 30 -13.58 -0.27 23.36
CA ASN A 30 -13.54 -1.32 24.40
C ASN A 30 -12.50 -2.45 24.16
N LYS A 31 -11.57 -2.29 23.22
CA LYS A 31 -10.42 -3.18 23.01
C LYS A 31 -9.16 -2.54 23.58
N SER A 32 -8.42 -3.28 24.41
CA SER A 32 -7.11 -2.87 24.91
C SER A 32 -6.04 -3.20 23.87
N ILE A 33 -5.23 -2.22 23.51
CA ILE A 33 -4.13 -2.32 22.55
C ILE A 33 -2.89 -1.62 23.11
N ILE A 34 -1.71 -2.02 22.61
CA ILE A 34 -0.45 -1.38 22.93
C ILE A 34 0.21 -1.03 21.60
N ILE A 35 0.52 0.24 21.40
CA ILE A 35 1.25 0.70 20.21
C ILE A 35 2.72 0.88 20.59
N GLU A 36 3.58 0.07 20.00
CA GLU A 36 5.03 0.14 20.18
C GLU A 36 5.61 1.48 19.71
N PRO A 37 6.83 1.87 20.13
CA PRO A 37 7.54 3.04 19.62
C PRO A 37 7.64 3.02 18.09
N PHE A 38 7.31 4.14 17.44
CA PHE A 38 7.22 4.24 15.97
C PHE A 38 6.32 3.19 15.31
N GLY A 39 5.36 2.64 16.06
CA GLY A 39 4.35 1.71 15.61
C GLY A 39 3.08 2.42 15.13
N SER A 40 2.11 1.61 14.72
CA SER A 40 0.75 2.09 14.45
C SER A 40 -0.28 1.00 14.75
N TRP A 41 -1.45 1.40 15.23
CA TRP A 41 -2.63 0.57 15.23
C TRP A 41 -3.44 0.83 13.96
N TYR A 42 -4.03 -0.21 13.37
CA TYR A 42 -4.79 -0.09 12.13
C TYR A 42 -6.03 -0.98 12.14
N GLU A 43 -7.20 -0.40 11.89
CA GLU A 43 -8.48 -1.10 11.74
C GLU A 43 -9.04 -0.81 10.34
N LYS A 44 -9.23 -1.88 9.56
CA LYS A 44 -9.53 -1.80 8.12
C LYS A 44 -11.02 -1.79 7.79
N ASP A 45 -11.84 -2.31 8.71
CA ASP A 45 -13.23 -2.64 8.45
C ASP A 45 -14.14 -2.05 9.54
N ILE A 46 -14.09 -0.73 9.72
CA ILE A 46 -15.01 -0.02 10.62
C ILE A 46 -16.30 0.20 9.85
N LYS A 47 -17.40 -0.42 10.29
CA LYS A 47 -18.73 -0.20 9.70
C LYS A 47 -19.27 1.15 10.14
N VAL A 48 -19.44 2.06 9.19
CA VAL A 48 -19.88 3.45 9.43
C VAL A 48 -20.86 3.85 8.33
N ASN A 49 -21.93 4.55 8.71
CA ASN A 49 -22.83 5.25 7.80
C ASN A 49 -22.73 6.75 8.11
N GLY A 50 -22.10 7.54 7.25
CA GLY A 50 -21.74 8.93 7.50
C GLY A 50 -20.51 9.07 8.39
N ASN A 51 -20.68 9.64 9.59
CA ASN A 51 -19.59 9.88 10.54
C ASN A 51 -19.84 9.09 11.83
N LEU A 52 -18.79 8.49 12.38
CA LEU A 52 -18.81 7.76 13.64
C LEU A 52 -17.71 8.29 14.57
N THR A 53 -18.09 8.73 15.77
CA THR A 53 -17.14 9.08 16.82
C THR A 53 -16.74 7.84 17.61
N LEU A 54 -15.44 7.55 17.70
CA LEU A 54 -14.89 6.45 18.47
C LEU A 54 -14.20 6.98 19.74
N PRO A 55 -14.69 6.61 20.94
CA PRO A 55 -14.03 6.98 22.17
C PRO A 55 -12.75 6.17 22.37
N TYR A 56 -11.72 6.84 22.87
CA TYR A 56 -10.47 6.22 23.27
C TYR A 56 -10.02 6.68 24.66
N ILE A 57 -9.22 5.84 25.31
CA ILE A 57 -8.51 6.13 26.55
C ILE A 57 -7.04 5.81 26.30
N ALA A 58 -6.16 6.80 26.34
CA ALA A 58 -4.72 6.63 26.13
C ALA A 58 -3.94 6.86 27.43
N ASP A 59 -2.87 6.10 27.64
CA ASP A 59 -1.97 6.25 28.78
C ASP A 59 -0.61 6.78 28.31
N PHE A 60 -0.38 8.09 28.45
CA PHE A 60 0.88 8.73 28.08
C PHE A 60 1.93 8.70 29.20
N SER A 61 1.69 8.01 30.32
CA SER A 61 2.62 7.99 31.47
C SER A 61 4.01 7.46 31.11
N GLN A 62 4.10 6.53 30.16
CA GLN A 62 5.36 6.00 29.64
C GLN A 62 6.09 6.99 28.71
N CYS A 63 5.41 8.05 28.29
CA CYS A 63 5.90 9.13 27.45
C CYS A 63 6.05 10.45 28.22
N GLN A 64 6.17 10.39 29.55
CA GLN A 64 6.24 11.55 30.47
C GLN A 64 4.96 12.41 30.50
N GLY A 65 3.84 11.84 30.10
CA GLY A 65 2.56 12.53 30.02
C GLY A 65 1.49 12.06 31.00
N SER A 66 0.27 12.54 30.76
CA SER A 66 -0.89 12.23 31.58
C SER A 66 -1.38 10.78 31.41
N LYS A 67 -1.83 10.19 32.53
CA LYS A 67 -2.44 8.85 32.55
C LYS A 67 -3.94 8.92 32.29
N ASN A 68 -4.48 7.96 31.53
CA ASN A 68 -5.91 7.83 31.24
C ASN A 68 -6.54 9.07 30.59
N VAL A 69 -5.84 9.67 29.62
CA VAL A 69 -6.39 10.73 28.77
C VAL A 69 -7.54 10.18 27.97
N ARG A 70 -8.69 10.86 27.97
CA ARG A 70 -9.89 10.48 27.22
C ARG A 70 -10.09 11.43 26.06
N GLY A 71 -10.49 10.90 24.92
CA GLY A 71 -10.87 11.69 23.76
C GLY A 71 -11.73 10.87 22.81
N ASP A 72 -12.23 11.55 21.78
CA ASP A 72 -13.05 10.95 20.73
C ASP A 72 -12.43 11.29 19.38
N ILE A 73 -12.20 10.27 18.54
CA ILE A 73 -11.77 10.46 17.15
C ILE A 73 -12.98 10.32 16.22
N GLU A 74 -13.04 11.13 15.16
CA GLU A 74 -14.13 11.09 14.18
C GLU A 74 -13.73 10.33 12.92
N VAL A 75 -14.37 9.18 12.69
CA VAL A 75 -14.15 8.33 11.51
C VAL A 75 -15.22 8.63 10.45
N ILE A 76 -14.78 8.85 9.22
CA ILE A 76 -15.63 9.25 8.09
C ILE A 76 -15.76 8.10 7.09
N GLU A 77 -16.99 7.80 6.66
CA GLU A 77 -17.29 6.80 5.64
C GLU A 77 -16.54 7.08 4.32
N HIS A 78 -16.10 6.01 3.64
CA HIS A 78 -15.37 6.07 2.37
C HIS A 78 -13.99 6.73 2.46
N GLN A 79 -13.48 6.98 3.67
CA GLN A 79 -12.18 7.58 3.90
C GLN A 79 -11.29 6.68 4.77
N ALA A 80 -9.99 6.73 4.50
CA ALA A 80 -8.97 6.25 5.40
C ALA A 80 -8.36 7.45 6.11
N THR A 81 -8.34 7.43 7.44
CA THR A 81 -7.85 8.57 8.23
C THR A 81 -6.71 8.14 9.14
N ALA A 82 -5.62 8.89 9.08
CA ALA A 82 -4.45 8.77 9.94
C ALA A 82 -4.58 9.74 11.12
N TYR A 83 -4.43 9.23 12.34
CA TYR A 83 -4.51 10.01 13.58
C TYR A 83 -3.17 10.01 14.32
N ILE A 84 -2.85 11.16 14.89
CA ILE A 84 -1.77 11.34 15.86
C ILE A 84 -2.40 11.87 17.13
N LEU A 85 -2.29 11.12 18.22
CA LEU A 85 -2.88 11.50 19.50
C LEU A 85 -1.88 12.31 20.32
N GLU A 86 -2.34 13.44 20.86
CA GLU A 86 -1.68 14.25 21.88
C GLU A 86 -2.45 14.17 23.20
N GLU A 87 -1.90 14.75 24.28
CA GLU A 87 -2.56 14.74 25.59
C GLU A 87 -3.90 15.48 25.63
N PHE A 88 -4.05 16.52 24.81
CA PHE A 88 -5.25 17.39 24.83
C PHE A 88 -5.92 17.54 23.47
N ALA A 89 -5.32 17.01 22.41
CA ALA A 89 -5.80 17.15 21.05
C ALA A 89 -5.40 15.92 20.21
N TYR A 90 -5.85 15.89 18.96
CA TYR A 90 -5.33 14.96 17.97
C TYR A 90 -5.20 15.67 16.63
N TYR A 91 -4.28 15.18 15.81
CA TYR A 91 -4.19 15.55 14.40
C TYR A 91 -4.82 14.45 13.56
N ALA A 92 -5.63 14.83 12.58
CA ALA A 92 -6.24 13.90 11.63
C ALA A 92 -5.86 14.29 10.20
N TYR A 93 -5.42 13.31 9.43
CA TYR A 93 -5.02 13.48 8.03
C TYR A 93 -5.68 12.41 7.18
N GLU A 94 -6.00 12.75 5.93
CA GLU A 94 -6.46 11.76 4.96
C GLU A 94 -5.30 10.83 4.57
N ASP A 95 -5.56 9.53 4.62
CA ASP A 95 -4.58 8.48 4.40
C ASP A 95 -4.72 7.87 3.01
N SER A 96 -3.62 7.84 2.25
CA SER A 96 -3.52 7.12 0.99
C SER A 96 -2.96 5.70 1.16
N VAL A 97 -3.85 4.71 1.23
CA VAL A 97 -3.51 3.27 1.35
C VAL A 97 -3.23 2.62 -0.02
N ASN A 98 -3.57 3.32 -1.10
CA ASN A 98 -3.46 2.82 -2.47
C ASN A 98 -2.01 2.56 -2.87
N LYS A 99 -1.79 1.44 -3.56
CA LYS A 99 -0.52 1.18 -4.23
C LYS A 99 -0.39 2.09 -5.45
N THR A 100 0.84 2.47 -5.73
CA THR A 100 1.22 3.22 -6.94
C THR A 100 0.84 2.44 -8.19
N MET A 101 0.43 3.15 -9.25
CA MET A 101 0.12 2.51 -10.54
C MET A 101 1.39 1.97 -11.23
N SER A 102 2.55 2.58 -10.94
CA SER A 102 3.87 2.17 -11.43
C SER A 102 4.38 0.89 -10.78
N GLY A 103 3.84 0.53 -9.59
CA GLY A 103 4.33 -0.59 -8.77
C GLY A 103 5.55 -0.24 -7.93
N ASN A 104 6.10 0.97 -8.05
CA ASN A 104 7.18 1.47 -7.21
C ASN A 104 6.73 1.65 -5.74
N PRO A 105 7.63 1.53 -4.75
CA PRO A 105 7.29 1.90 -3.38
C PRO A 105 6.87 3.36 -3.29
N ALA A 106 5.89 3.61 -2.44
CA ALA A 106 5.43 4.93 -2.08
C ALA A 106 5.80 5.18 -0.62
N ILE A 107 6.28 6.38 -0.32
CA ILE A 107 6.59 6.81 1.04
C ILE A 107 6.04 8.20 1.28
N ARG A 108 5.54 8.41 2.49
CA ARG A 108 5.24 9.73 3.04
C ARG A 108 5.95 9.89 4.37
N VAL A 109 6.04 11.12 4.84
CA VAL A 109 6.74 11.45 6.06
C VAL A 109 5.77 12.03 7.07
N LEU A 110 5.81 11.46 8.27
CA LEU A 110 5.16 11.97 9.46
C LEU A 110 6.23 12.64 10.33
N SER A 111 6.30 13.96 10.31
CA SER A 111 7.13 14.68 11.27
C SER A 111 6.37 14.86 12.57
N TYR A 112 7.06 14.67 13.68
CA TYR A 112 6.50 14.85 15.00
C TYR A 112 7.49 15.65 15.85
N SER A 113 7.07 16.85 16.26
CA SER A 113 7.85 17.71 17.13
C SER A 113 6.98 18.16 18.31
N PRO A 114 7.11 17.51 19.49
CA PRO A 114 6.21 17.77 20.61
C PRO A 114 6.44 19.13 21.29
N ASN A 115 7.63 19.69 21.16
CA ASN A 115 8.06 20.86 21.94
C ASN A 115 8.16 22.14 21.10
N GLU A 116 8.14 22.03 19.76
CA GLU A 116 8.32 23.18 18.87
C GLU A 116 7.47 23.00 17.60
N GLU A 117 6.34 23.70 17.54
CA GLU A 117 5.37 23.59 16.43
C GLU A 117 5.85 24.27 15.13
N ASP A 118 6.82 25.19 15.22
CA ASP A 118 7.33 25.99 14.08
C ASP A 118 8.75 25.60 13.62
N ILE A 119 9.24 24.40 13.95
CA ILE A 119 10.51 23.92 13.37
C ILE A 119 10.28 23.49 11.93
N ALA A 120 11.02 24.10 11.00
CA ALA A 120 11.18 23.58 9.65
C ALA A 120 12.04 22.30 9.69
N ILE A 121 11.43 21.18 9.32
CA ILE A 121 12.06 19.86 9.28
C ILE A 121 12.23 19.48 7.81
N LYS A 122 13.49 19.25 7.41
CA LYS A 122 13.86 18.83 6.06
C LYS A 122 14.33 17.39 6.10
N ILE A 123 13.64 16.52 5.38
CA ILE A 123 13.91 15.08 5.35
C ILE A 123 14.32 14.69 3.95
N GLU A 124 15.58 14.26 3.82
CA GLU A 124 16.22 13.93 2.55
C GLU A 124 16.49 12.43 2.48
N LEU A 125 16.20 11.82 1.34
CA LEU A 125 16.55 10.43 1.07
C LEU A 125 17.79 10.42 0.17
N THR A 126 18.89 9.88 0.69
CA THR A 126 20.18 9.85 -0.03
C THR A 126 20.07 9.10 -1.34
N GLY A 127 20.63 9.66 -2.42
CA GLY A 127 20.49 9.12 -3.78
C GLY A 127 19.23 9.59 -4.50
N THR A 128 18.43 10.46 -3.89
CA THR A 128 17.29 11.14 -4.52
C THR A 128 17.48 12.65 -4.44
N ASN A 129 16.92 13.40 -5.39
CA ASN A 129 16.86 14.86 -5.34
C ASN A 129 15.52 15.32 -4.73
N TYR A 130 14.95 14.53 -3.82
CA TYR A 130 13.66 14.82 -3.20
C TYR A 130 13.85 15.16 -1.73
N VAL A 131 13.22 16.26 -1.31
CA VAL A 131 13.23 16.75 0.07
C VAL A 131 11.79 16.88 0.52
N PHE A 132 11.46 16.21 1.63
CA PHE A 132 10.21 16.46 2.33
C PHE A 132 10.43 17.64 3.27
N GLU A 133 9.65 18.71 3.07
CA GLU A 133 9.66 19.87 3.96
C GLU A 133 8.38 19.85 4.78
N THR A 134 8.53 19.87 6.11
CA THR A 134 7.42 19.90 7.06
C THR A 134 7.66 20.93 8.16
N ASN A 135 6.57 21.39 8.80
CA ASN A 135 6.64 22.27 9.97
C ASN A 135 5.97 21.57 11.15
N GLY A 136 6.69 21.43 12.26
CA GLY A 136 6.18 20.81 13.48
C GLY A 136 5.62 19.40 13.26
N THR A 137 4.47 19.13 13.87
CA THR A 137 3.74 17.86 13.69
C THR A 137 2.87 17.92 12.44
N SER A 138 3.26 17.19 11.39
CA SER A 138 2.54 17.18 10.12
C SER A 138 2.77 15.90 9.31
N LEU A 139 1.86 15.62 8.38
CA LEU A 139 1.94 14.50 7.45
C LEU A 139 2.08 15.02 6.02
N THR A 140 3.08 14.54 5.29
CA THR A 140 3.28 14.92 3.88
C THR A 140 2.39 14.11 2.94
N GLU A 141 2.27 14.62 1.71
CA GLU A 141 1.78 13.81 0.60
C GLU A 141 2.71 12.62 0.30
N VAL A 142 2.14 11.63 -0.40
CA VAL A 142 2.85 10.43 -0.81
C VAL A 142 3.72 10.71 -2.01
N ALA A 143 5.00 10.32 -1.95
CA ALA A 143 5.94 10.37 -3.06
C ALA A 143 6.42 8.96 -3.44
N GLU A 144 6.62 8.74 -4.74
CA GLU A 144 7.07 7.45 -5.30
C GLU A 144 8.59 7.40 -5.47
N PHE A 145 9.20 6.27 -5.14
CA PHE A 145 10.64 6.04 -5.24
C PHE A 145 10.96 4.69 -5.84
N VAL A 146 12.21 4.49 -6.27
CA VAL A 146 12.67 3.17 -6.74
C VAL A 146 12.85 2.24 -5.52
N PRO A 147 12.64 0.91 -5.64
CA PRO A 147 12.97 0.00 -4.56
C PRO A 147 14.47 0.01 -4.23
N GLY A 148 14.82 0.07 -2.95
CA GLY A 148 16.21 0.16 -2.54
C GLY A 148 16.42 0.51 -1.07
N TRP A 149 17.69 0.64 -0.71
CA TRP A 149 18.13 1.16 0.58
C TRP A 149 18.38 2.66 0.46
N TYR A 150 17.90 3.41 1.44
CA TYR A 150 18.02 4.86 1.49
C TYR A 150 18.53 5.27 2.87
N GLU A 151 19.60 6.06 2.89
CA GLU A 151 20.02 6.78 4.10
C GLU A 151 19.14 8.02 4.24
N VAL A 152 18.46 8.13 5.38
CA VAL A 152 17.58 9.25 5.73
C VAL A 152 18.41 10.30 6.45
N ARG A 153 18.34 11.54 5.96
CA ARG A 153 18.91 12.71 6.61
C ARG A 153 17.81 13.64 7.06
N ILE A 154 17.92 14.14 8.30
CA ILE A 154 17.00 15.11 8.87
C ILE A 154 17.80 16.36 9.20
N ASN A 155 17.42 17.49 8.62
CA ASN A 155 18.12 18.78 8.76
C ASN A 155 19.64 18.66 8.50
N GLY A 156 20.01 17.87 7.49
CA GLY A 156 21.40 17.62 7.08
C GLY A 156 22.18 16.60 7.93
N LYS A 157 21.60 16.07 9.02
CA LYS A 157 22.21 15.02 9.86
C LYS A 157 21.68 13.64 9.51
N ILE A 158 22.53 12.63 9.53
CA ILE A 158 22.14 11.23 9.30
C ILE A 158 21.26 10.75 10.47
N ALA A 159 20.04 10.32 10.16
CA ALA A 159 19.07 9.83 11.14
C ALA A 159 18.94 8.29 11.14
N GLY A 160 19.22 7.64 10.01
CA GLY A 160 19.24 6.18 9.91
C GLY A 160 19.07 5.68 8.47
N GLU A 161 18.88 4.39 8.31
CA GLU A 161 18.65 3.76 7.00
C GLU A 161 17.27 3.10 6.93
N ILE A 162 16.64 3.17 5.76
CA ILE A 162 15.36 2.53 5.48
C ILE A 162 15.45 1.68 4.21
N ALA A 163 14.66 0.60 4.17
CA ALA A 163 14.56 -0.28 3.01
C ALA A 163 13.13 -0.24 2.44
N MET A 164 13.01 0.18 1.19
CA MET A 164 11.74 0.22 0.47
C MET A 164 11.68 -0.91 -0.55
N LYS A 165 10.62 -1.73 -0.48
CA LYS A 165 10.38 -2.87 -1.37
C LYS A 165 9.25 -2.55 -2.37
N LEU A 166 9.32 -3.18 -3.53
CA LEU A 166 8.37 -2.97 -4.63
C LEU A 166 6.90 -3.11 -4.18
N GLY A 167 6.08 -2.12 -4.54
CA GLY A 167 4.65 -2.06 -4.25
C GLY A 167 4.27 -1.92 -2.77
N GLY A 168 5.23 -1.58 -1.90
CA GLY A 168 4.96 -1.24 -0.51
C GLY A 168 4.58 0.23 -0.36
N VAL A 169 3.65 0.53 0.54
CA VAL A 169 3.33 1.91 0.94
C VAL A 169 3.82 2.09 2.37
N TYR A 170 4.64 3.11 2.60
CA TYR A 170 5.37 3.33 3.84
C TYR A 170 5.05 4.71 4.42
N THR A 171 5.03 4.81 5.75
CA THR A 171 5.06 6.08 6.47
C THR A 171 6.34 6.12 7.29
N LEU A 172 7.21 7.09 6.99
CA LEU A 172 8.40 7.39 7.77
C LEU A 172 8.00 8.31 8.93
N GLN A 173 8.01 7.77 10.15
CA GLN A 173 7.79 8.54 11.36
C GLN A 173 9.13 9.14 11.79
N ALA A 174 9.21 10.47 11.91
CA ALA A 174 10.39 11.21 12.32
C ALA A 174 10.09 12.00 13.60
N LEU A 175 10.64 11.54 14.71
CA LEU A 175 10.65 12.28 15.98
C LEU A 175 11.80 13.29 15.92
N VAL A 176 11.46 14.57 15.95
CA VAL A 176 12.44 15.67 15.97
C VAL A 176 12.22 16.48 17.25
N ASP A 177 13.14 16.30 18.19
CA ASP A 177 13.21 17.09 19.43
C ASP A 177 14.57 17.78 19.53
N ALA A 178 14.68 18.80 20.38
CA ALA A 178 15.91 19.57 20.57
C ALA A 178 17.11 18.70 21.00
N LYS A 179 16.84 17.56 21.65
CA LYS A 179 17.86 16.65 22.20
C LYS A 179 18.16 15.45 21.30
N GLU A 180 17.17 14.95 20.58
CA GLU A 180 17.31 13.72 19.79
C GLU A 180 16.46 13.73 18.52
N THR A 181 16.96 13.00 17.53
CA THR A 181 16.26 12.75 16.28
C THR A 181 16.23 11.26 16.06
N LYS A 182 15.03 10.69 15.94
CA LYS A 182 14.82 9.25 15.74
C LYS A 182 13.82 9.05 14.61
N ILE A 183 14.01 7.95 13.90
CA ILE A 183 13.13 7.57 12.80
C ILE A 183 12.60 6.16 13.01
N GLY A 184 11.39 5.91 12.54
CA GLY A 184 10.85 4.57 12.39
C GLY A 184 10.05 4.46 11.10
N LEU A 185 10.11 3.28 10.48
CA LEU A 185 9.41 3.02 9.22
C LEU A 185 8.22 2.11 9.48
N THR A 186 7.01 2.64 9.26
CA THR A 186 5.78 1.87 9.38
C THR A 186 5.29 1.46 7.99
N ILE A 187 4.95 0.17 7.85
CA ILE A 187 4.39 -0.38 6.62
C ILE A 187 2.87 -0.22 6.68
N VAL A 188 2.32 0.66 5.84
CA VAL A 188 0.86 0.88 5.72
C VAL A 188 0.26 -0.23 4.86
N THR A 189 0.82 -0.41 3.66
CA THR A 189 0.42 -1.47 2.74
C THR A 189 1.62 -2.38 2.47
N PRO A 190 1.48 -3.71 2.68
CA PRO A 190 2.59 -4.63 2.54
C PRO A 190 3.11 -4.67 1.09
N PRO A 191 4.44 -4.80 0.91
CA PRO A 191 5.04 -4.90 -0.41
C PRO A 191 4.58 -6.18 -1.13
N ASN A 192 4.80 -6.21 -2.44
CA ASN A 192 4.42 -7.34 -3.26
C ASN A 192 5.26 -8.57 -2.88
N SER A 193 4.57 -9.68 -2.60
CA SER A 193 5.20 -10.94 -2.17
C SER A 193 5.64 -11.84 -3.33
N ILE A 194 5.14 -11.60 -4.55
CA ILE A 194 5.39 -12.44 -5.72
C ILE A 194 6.15 -11.62 -6.76
N SER A 195 7.28 -12.15 -7.21
CA SER A 195 8.04 -11.58 -8.32
C SER A 195 7.26 -11.72 -9.63
N ILE A 196 7.35 -10.73 -10.50
CA ILE A 196 6.80 -10.83 -11.85
C ILE A 196 7.42 -11.98 -12.67
N LEU A 197 8.62 -12.43 -12.28
CA LEU A 197 9.28 -13.60 -12.88
C LEU A 197 8.46 -14.89 -12.75
N TRP A 198 7.53 -14.99 -11.79
CA TRP A 198 6.63 -16.14 -11.68
C TRP A 198 5.67 -16.28 -12.86
N ILE A 199 5.50 -15.23 -13.66
CA ILE A 199 4.72 -15.28 -14.89
C ILE A 199 5.50 -16.02 -15.99
N LEU A 200 6.83 -16.00 -15.95
CA LEU A 200 7.68 -16.56 -17.00
C LEU A 200 7.47 -18.08 -17.21
N PRO A 201 7.46 -18.94 -16.17
CA PRO A 201 7.22 -20.37 -16.36
C PRO A 201 5.85 -20.67 -16.97
N GLN A 202 4.81 -19.92 -16.59
CA GLN A 202 3.48 -20.09 -17.14
C GLN A 202 3.43 -19.75 -18.62
N TYR A 203 4.04 -18.63 -19.04
CA TYR A 203 4.13 -18.26 -20.44
C TYR A 203 4.94 -19.27 -21.25
N ILE A 204 6.07 -19.75 -20.73
CA ILE A 204 6.89 -20.75 -21.42
C ILE A 204 6.10 -22.04 -21.62
N LEU A 205 5.47 -22.58 -20.57
CA LEU A 205 4.71 -23.82 -20.69
C LEU A 205 3.50 -23.68 -21.63
N LEU A 206 2.78 -22.56 -21.55
CA LEU A 206 1.62 -22.30 -22.39
C LEU A 206 2.02 -22.16 -23.87
N THR A 207 3.07 -21.40 -24.16
CA THR A 207 3.58 -21.25 -25.54
C THR A 207 4.16 -22.55 -26.08
N MET A 208 4.87 -23.34 -25.26
CA MET A 208 5.33 -24.67 -25.67
C MET A 208 4.16 -25.61 -25.98
N ALA A 209 3.15 -25.65 -25.11
CA ALA A 209 1.95 -26.46 -25.33
C ALA A 209 1.22 -26.04 -26.60
N GLU A 210 1.10 -24.73 -26.85
CA GLU A 210 0.49 -24.18 -28.06
C GLU A 210 1.26 -24.57 -29.32
N VAL A 211 2.58 -24.41 -29.35
CA VAL A 211 3.39 -24.77 -30.52
C VAL A 211 3.34 -26.27 -30.79
N LEU A 212 3.50 -27.09 -29.76
CA LEU A 212 3.45 -28.55 -29.90
C LEU A 212 2.09 -29.02 -30.39
N TYR A 213 1.00 -28.48 -29.84
CA TYR A 213 -0.36 -28.82 -30.25
C TYR A 213 -0.69 -28.32 -31.66
N ALA A 214 -0.40 -27.06 -31.97
CA ALA A 214 -0.78 -26.45 -33.24
C ALA A 214 -0.02 -27.05 -34.42
N VAL A 215 1.30 -27.24 -34.31
CA VAL A 215 2.12 -27.80 -35.41
C VAL A 215 1.74 -29.25 -35.67
N THR A 216 1.67 -30.08 -34.62
CA THR A 216 1.32 -31.50 -34.78
C THR A 216 -0.12 -31.70 -35.24
N GLY A 217 -1.05 -30.88 -34.75
CA GLY A 217 -2.47 -30.95 -35.16
C GLY A 217 -2.66 -30.65 -36.63
N VAL A 218 -2.00 -29.60 -37.13
CA VAL A 218 -2.04 -29.23 -38.56
C VAL A 218 -1.34 -30.28 -39.42
N GLU A 219 -0.19 -30.80 -39.01
CA GLU A 219 0.55 -31.84 -39.74
C GLU A 219 -0.22 -33.16 -39.81
N PHE A 220 -0.85 -33.58 -38.71
CA PHE A 220 -1.74 -34.73 -38.70
C PHE A 220 -2.96 -34.52 -39.61
N ALA A 221 -3.59 -33.35 -39.56
CA ALA A 221 -4.71 -33.04 -40.44
C ALA A 221 -4.31 -33.06 -41.92
N PHE A 222 -3.13 -32.54 -42.28
CA PHE A 222 -2.65 -32.56 -43.67
C PHE A 222 -2.26 -33.95 -44.16
N THR A 223 -1.66 -34.78 -43.30
CA THR A 223 -1.23 -36.13 -43.68
C THR A 223 -2.40 -37.11 -43.81
N GLN A 224 -3.45 -36.94 -43.01
CA GLN A 224 -4.64 -37.79 -43.06
C GLN A 224 -5.74 -37.28 -44.03
N ALA A 225 -5.66 -36.04 -44.50
CA ALA A 225 -6.66 -35.48 -45.42
C ALA A 225 -6.50 -36.02 -46.87
N PRO A 226 -7.60 -36.42 -47.53
CA PRO A 226 -7.58 -36.75 -48.96
C PRO A 226 -7.13 -35.55 -49.80
N ASN A 227 -6.45 -35.79 -50.93
CA ASN A 227 -5.82 -34.74 -51.75
C ASN A 227 -6.78 -33.62 -52.20
N SER A 228 -8.06 -33.91 -52.39
CA SER A 228 -9.08 -32.91 -52.76
C SER A 228 -9.60 -32.06 -51.59
N MET A 229 -9.36 -32.46 -50.33
CA MET A 229 -9.96 -31.83 -49.14
C MET A 229 -8.96 -31.11 -48.22
N LYS A 230 -7.66 -31.13 -48.55
CA LYS A 230 -6.60 -30.48 -47.76
C LYS A 230 -6.89 -28.98 -47.50
N SER A 231 -7.36 -28.27 -48.52
CA SER A 231 -7.73 -26.85 -48.38
C SER A 231 -8.92 -26.63 -47.46
N LEU A 232 -9.88 -27.57 -47.43
CA LEU A 232 -11.08 -27.46 -46.60
C LEU A 232 -10.75 -27.71 -45.13
N MET A 233 -9.89 -28.69 -44.82
CA MET A 233 -9.44 -28.95 -43.44
C MET A 233 -8.63 -27.77 -42.89
N GLN A 234 -7.74 -27.18 -43.69
CA GLN A 234 -6.99 -26.00 -43.30
C GLN A 234 -7.91 -24.79 -43.05
N ALA A 235 -8.92 -24.60 -43.91
CA ALA A 235 -9.92 -23.56 -43.70
C ALA A 235 -10.75 -23.80 -42.42
N GLY A 236 -11.09 -25.06 -42.12
CA GLY A 236 -11.76 -25.45 -40.87
C GLY A 236 -10.92 -25.14 -39.63
N TRP A 237 -9.61 -25.40 -39.67
CA TRP A 237 -8.69 -25.04 -38.59
C TRP A 237 -8.57 -23.52 -38.38
N LEU A 238 -8.49 -22.74 -39.47
CA LEU A 238 -8.48 -21.29 -39.37
C LEU A 238 -9.81 -20.74 -38.83
N LEU A 239 -10.92 -21.39 -39.13
CA LEU A 239 -12.25 -21.02 -38.62
C LEU A 239 -12.37 -21.25 -37.11
N THR A 240 -11.85 -22.36 -36.57
CA THR A 240 -11.84 -22.59 -35.12
C THR A 240 -10.96 -21.58 -34.39
N MET A 241 -9.79 -21.23 -34.96
CA MET A 241 -8.96 -20.14 -34.45
C MET A 241 -9.67 -18.78 -34.47
N GLY A 242 -10.35 -18.47 -35.58
CA GLY A 242 -11.17 -17.25 -35.71
C GLY A 242 -12.28 -17.18 -34.66
N PHE A 243 -12.95 -18.31 -34.40
CA PHE A 243 -13.96 -18.39 -33.34
C PHE A 243 -13.37 -18.18 -31.94
N GLY A 244 -12.20 -18.75 -31.66
CA GLY A 244 -11.47 -18.51 -30.40
C GLY A 244 -11.14 -17.03 -30.19
N ASN A 245 -10.60 -16.36 -31.21
CA ASN A 245 -10.32 -14.93 -31.17
C ASN A 245 -11.59 -14.09 -30.98
N PHE A 246 -12.68 -14.46 -31.63
CA PHE A 246 -13.98 -13.80 -31.45
C PHE A 246 -14.49 -13.91 -30.00
N MET A 247 -14.33 -15.07 -29.37
CA MET A 247 -14.70 -15.28 -27.96
C MET A 247 -13.91 -14.37 -27.00
N ILE A 248 -12.62 -14.16 -27.25
CA ILE A 248 -11.77 -13.25 -26.44
C ILE A 248 -12.31 -11.82 -26.49
N VAL A 249 -12.71 -11.35 -27.67
CA VAL A 249 -13.26 -10.00 -27.85
C VAL A 249 -14.56 -9.82 -27.07
N ILE A 250 -15.45 -10.81 -27.12
CA ILE A 250 -16.71 -10.79 -26.36
C ILE A 250 -16.43 -10.69 -24.86
N ILE A 251 -15.57 -11.55 -24.32
CA ILE A 251 -15.27 -11.57 -22.88
C ILE A 251 -14.67 -10.23 -22.42
N THR A 252 -13.79 -9.65 -23.24
CA THR A 252 -13.11 -8.39 -22.92
C THR A 252 -14.07 -7.20 -22.95
N HIS A 253 -14.96 -7.12 -23.95
CA HIS A 253 -15.90 -5.99 -24.09
C HIS A 253 -17.11 -6.11 -23.17
N ALA A 254 -17.59 -7.33 -22.91
CA ALA A 254 -18.76 -7.55 -22.06
C ALA A 254 -18.48 -7.28 -20.57
N GLN A 255 -17.23 -6.98 -20.18
CA GLN A 255 -16.80 -6.77 -18.79
C GLN A 255 -17.25 -7.90 -17.84
N LEU A 256 -17.50 -9.10 -18.37
CA LEU A 256 -17.99 -10.26 -17.60
C LEU A 256 -17.00 -10.69 -16.52
N VAL A 257 -15.73 -10.30 -16.66
CA VAL A 257 -14.71 -10.41 -15.63
C VAL A 257 -14.50 -9.03 -15.02
N HIS A 258 -15.18 -8.75 -13.91
CA HIS A 258 -14.84 -7.59 -13.09
C HIS A 258 -13.36 -7.70 -12.67
N ARG A 259 -12.55 -6.71 -13.05
CA ARG A 259 -11.23 -6.48 -12.43
C ARG A 259 -11.50 -6.18 -10.95
N LYS A 260 -11.35 -7.19 -10.10
CA LYS A 260 -11.18 -7.00 -8.66
C LYS A 260 -9.76 -6.49 -8.38
#